data_AF-A0A543KEQ3-F1
#
_entry.id   AF-A0A543KEQ3-F1
#
_cell.length_a   1.000
_cell.length_b   1.000
_cell.length_c   1.000
_cell.angle_alpha   90.00
_cell.angle_beta   90.00
_cell.angle_gamma   90.00
#
_symmetry.space_group_name_H-M   'P 1'
#
loop_
_entity.id
_entity.type
_entity.pdbx_description
1 polymer ?
#
loop_
_entity_poly.entity_id
_entity_poly.type
_entity_poly.pdbx_seq_one_letter_code
_entity_poly.pdbx_strand_id
1 'polypeptide(L)'
;MTEKPEEYDVEGLLRKNAELLNEVKELKAKLADAQGAEAAALQAVSDAQATVRKVTLETPLEGALGGCFVAPWRVVRPLLDEHFTFDMGADGVSEIKTLSGEVVALDGLMQHVQTIPDLAAMLRPPSGGGASGGNNAGRVVRSEEKPEPKPKVASPFGIR
;
A
#
# COMPACT_ATOMS: atom_id res chain seq x y z
N MET A 1 -15.18 1.74 -84.57
CA MET A 1 -15.03 1.44 -83.14
C MET A 1 -16.00 2.36 -82.41
N THR A 2 -17.20 1.85 -82.10
CA THR A 2 -18.23 2.61 -81.38
C THR A 2 -18.04 2.33 -79.90
N GLU A 3 -17.38 3.25 -79.20
CA GLU A 3 -17.37 3.29 -77.74
C GLU A 3 -18.82 3.49 -77.29
N LYS A 4 -19.39 2.47 -76.64
CA LYS A 4 -20.67 2.62 -75.95
C LYS A 4 -20.44 3.53 -74.74
N PRO A 5 -21.32 4.51 -74.48
CA PRO A 5 -21.20 5.33 -73.29
C PRO A 5 -21.32 4.40 -72.07
N GLU A 6 -20.32 4.40 -71.20
CA GLU A 6 -20.43 3.76 -69.90
C GLU A 6 -21.60 4.42 -69.16
N GLU A 7 -22.71 3.69 -69.07
CA GLU A 7 -23.87 4.13 -68.30
C GLU A 7 -23.48 4.05 -66.82
N TYR A 8 -23.09 5.19 -66.25
CA TYR A 8 -22.69 5.30 -64.86
C TYR A 8 -23.87 4.89 -63.96
N ASP A 9 -23.70 3.80 -63.19
CA ASP A 9 -24.68 3.32 -62.21
C ASP A 9 -24.71 4.23 -60.97
N VAL A 10 -25.37 5.37 -61.12
CA VAL A 10 -25.49 6.39 -60.07
C VAL A 10 -26.32 5.87 -58.88
N GLU A 11 -27.33 5.02 -59.13
CA GLU A 11 -28.17 4.46 -58.07
C GLU A 11 -27.40 3.44 -57.22
N GLY A 12 -26.59 2.59 -57.84
CA GLY A 12 -25.68 1.67 -57.14
C GLY A 12 -24.67 2.41 -56.27
N LEU A 13 -24.12 3.53 -56.76
CA LEU A 13 -23.22 4.39 -55.98
C LEU A 13 -23.91 5.04 -54.78
N LEU A 14 -25.16 5.51 -54.93
CA LEU A 14 -25.92 6.08 -53.81
C LEU A 14 -26.25 5.03 -52.76
N ARG A 15 -26.61 3.81 -53.17
CA ARG A 15 -26.86 2.69 -52.26
C ARG A 15 -25.62 2.32 -51.45
N LYS A 16 -24.48 2.19 -52.13
CA LYS A 16 -23.21 1.88 -51.49
C LYS A 16 -22.73 3.00 -50.56
N ASN A 17 -23.00 4.25 -50.92
CA ASN A 17 -22.73 5.39 -50.03
C ASN A 17 -23.57 5.31 -48.75
N ALA A 18 -24.86 4.98 -48.85
CA ALA A 18 -25.73 4.80 -47.68
C ALA A 18 -25.28 3.63 -46.79
N GLU A 19 -24.87 2.51 -47.38
CA GLU A 19 -24.29 1.35 -46.67
C GLU A 19 -23.01 1.75 -45.91
N LEU A 20 -22.05 2.38 -46.59
CA LEU A 20 -20.81 2.84 -45.96
C LEU A 20 -21.05 3.87 -44.87
N LEU A 21 -22.03 4.76 -45.03
CA LEU A 21 -22.40 5.72 -43.99
C LEU A 21 -22.97 5.02 -42.75
N ASN A 22 -23.74 3.95 -42.92
CA ASN A 22 -24.24 3.16 -41.81
C ASN A 22 -23.09 2.39 -41.13
N GLU A 23 -22.21 1.75 -41.90
CA GLU A 23 -21.01 1.10 -41.36
C GLU A 23 -20.13 2.08 -40.57
N VAL A 24 -19.91 3.29 -41.08
CA VAL A 24 -19.14 4.33 -40.37
C VAL A 24 -19.82 4.72 -39.06
N LYS A 25 -21.16 4.82 -39.03
CA LYS A 25 -21.89 5.11 -37.79
C LYS A 25 -21.75 3.97 -36.77
N GLU A 26 -21.91 2.73 -37.22
CA GLU A 26 -21.74 1.55 -36.37
C GLU A 26 -20.31 1.43 -35.84
N LEU A 27 -19.30 1.66 -36.67
CA LEU A 27 -17.90 1.63 -36.27
C LEU A 27 -17.59 2.75 -35.27
N LYS A 28 -18.16 3.94 -35.44
CA LYS A 28 -18.02 5.03 -34.46
C LYS A 28 -18.64 4.70 -33.12
N ALA A 29 -19.82 4.06 -33.11
CA ALA A 29 -20.44 3.59 -31.87
C ALA A 29 -19.56 2.55 -31.18
N LYS A 30 -19.10 1.53 -31.90
CA LYS A 30 -18.19 0.49 -31.37
C LYS A 30 -16.87 1.08 -30.85
N LEU A 31 -16.33 2.08 -31.54
CA LEU A 31 -15.11 2.77 -31.10
C LEU A 31 -15.33 3.55 -29.79
N ALA A 32 -16.46 4.26 -29.68
CA ALA A 32 -16.81 4.97 -28.45
C ALA A 32 -16.99 4.01 -27.27
N ASP A 33 -17.66 2.88 -27.49
CA ASP A 33 -17.82 1.83 -26.48
C ASP A 33 -16.48 1.22 -26.06
N ALA A 34 -15.60 0.93 -27.03
CA ALA A 34 -14.26 0.39 -26.76
C ALA A 34 -13.38 1.37 -25.97
N GLN A 35 -13.41 2.65 -26.32
CA GLN A 35 -12.68 3.71 -25.59
C GLN A 35 -13.21 3.87 -24.15
N GLY A 36 -14.53 3.78 -23.96
CA GLY A 36 -15.13 3.77 -22.62
C GLY A 36 -14.68 2.57 -21.78
N ALA A 37 -14.63 1.39 -22.40
CA ALA A 37 -14.15 0.17 -21.74
C ALA A 37 -12.65 0.24 -21.39
N GLU A 38 -11.82 0.78 -22.28
CA GLU A 38 -10.39 0.99 -22.04
C GLU A 38 -10.16 1.95 -20.86
N ALA A 39 -10.86 3.09 -20.84
CA ALA A 39 -10.76 4.05 -19.74
C ALA A 39 -11.18 3.43 -18.40
N ALA A 40 -12.26 2.65 -18.38
CA ALA A 40 -12.71 1.93 -17.19
C ALA A 40 -11.69 0.86 -16.74
N ALA A 41 -11.08 0.14 -17.67
CA ALA A 41 -10.07 -0.87 -17.38
C ALA A 41 -8.78 -0.24 -16.82
N LEU A 42 -8.32 0.87 -17.40
CA LEU A 42 -7.16 1.62 -16.89
C LEU A 42 -7.40 2.14 -15.48
N GLN A 43 -8.61 2.66 -15.21
CA GLN A 43 -8.98 3.09 -13.86
C GLN A 43 -8.97 1.91 -12.87
N ALA A 44 -9.56 0.77 -13.25
CA ALA A 44 -9.56 -0.43 -12.41
C ALA A 44 -8.15 -0.96 -12.12
N VAL A 45 -7.24 -0.92 -13.10
CA VAL A 45 -5.83 -1.29 -12.91
C VAL A 45 -5.15 -0.33 -11.94
N SER A 46 -5.35 0.98 -12.10
CA SER A 46 -4.80 1.98 -11.17
C SER A 46 -5.29 1.77 -9.73
N ASP A 47 -6.59 1.53 -9.55
CA ASP A 47 -7.19 1.30 -8.23
C ASP A 47 -6.68 0.00 -7.60
N ALA A 48 -6.52 -1.06 -8.41
CA ALA A 48 -5.94 -2.32 -7.98
C ALA A 48 -4.47 -2.15 -7.56
N GLN A 49 -3.66 -1.43 -8.35
CA GLN A 49 -2.26 -1.15 -8.03
C GLN A 49 -2.12 -0.34 -6.74
N ALA A 50 -2.96 0.69 -6.55
CA ALA A 50 -2.99 1.46 -5.31
C ALA A 50 -3.36 0.59 -4.10
N THR A 51 -4.33 -0.31 -4.27
CA THR A 51 -4.72 -1.26 -3.21
C THR A 51 -3.60 -2.23 -2.87
N VAL A 52 -2.94 -2.81 -3.89
CA VAL A 52 -1.80 -3.70 -3.70
C VAL A 52 -0.71 -2.97 -2.93
N ARG A 53 -0.27 -1.79 -3.39
CA ARG A 53 0.76 -0.98 -2.71
C ARG A 53 0.41 -0.69 -1.26
N LYS A 54 -0.84 -0.31 -1.00
CA LYS A 54 -1.30 -0.01 0.36
C LYS A 54 -1.19 -1.24 1.28
N VAL A 55 -1.56 -2.42 0.79
CA VAL A 55 -1.57 -3.66 1.59
C VAL A 55 -0.16 -4.24 1.75
N THR A 56 0.66 -4.21 0.70
CA THR A 56 1.96 -4.87 0.69
C THR A 56 3.09 -4.01 1.25
N LEU A 57 2.98 -2.68 1.12
CA LEU A 57 4.06 -1.76 1.46
C LEU A 57 3.65 -0.75 2.53
N GLU A 58 2.57 0.01 2.32
CA GLU A 58 2.25 1.12 3.23
C GLU A 58 1.78 0.63 4.61
N THR A 59 0.87 -0.34 4.66
CA THR A 59 0.31 -0.86 5.92
C THR A 59 1.38 -1.56 6.77
N PRO A 60 2.23 -2.46 6.22
CA PRO A 60 3.30 -3.07 6.98
C PRO A 60 4.35 -2.05 7.46
N LEU A 61 4.66 -1.05 6.63
CA LEU A 61 5.61 -0.01 6.99
C LEU A 61 5.08 0.87 8.14
N GLU A 62 3.82 1.29 8.09
CA GLU A 62 3.17 2.00 9.20
C GLU A 62 3.13 1.14 10.47
N GLY A 63 2.83 -0.16 10.35
CA GLY A 63 2.83 -1.08 11.47
C GLY A 63 4.21 -1.22 12.14
N ALA A 64 5.28 -1.25 11.34
CA ALA A 64 6.64 -1.39 11.83
C ALA A 64 7.19 -0.08 12.44
N LEU A 65 6.99 1.04 11.76
CA LEU A 65 7.63 2.32 12.10
C LEU A 65 6.73 3.29 12.85
N GLY A 66 5.41 3.21 12.67
CA GLY A 66 4.47 4.17 13.25
C GLY A 66 4.54 4.23 14.77
N GLY A 67 4.90 3.13 15.43
CA GLY A 67 5.11 3.07 16.88
C GLY A 67 6.42 3.70 17.37
N CYS A 68 7.40 3.88 16.48
CA CYS A 68 8.74 4.37 16.79
C CYS A 68 8.80 5.89 16.96
N PHE A 69 7.81 6.62 16.45
CA PHE A 69 7.78 8.08 16.47
C PHE A 69 6.80 8.62 17.53
N VAL A 70 7.08 9.83 18.00
CA VAL A 70 6.18 10.61 18.85
C VAL A 70 5.09 11.28 18.02
N ALA A 71 5.42 11.70 16.80
CA ALA A 71 4.49 12.32 15.88
C ALA A 71 3.59 11.27 15.18
N PRO A 72 2.36 11.66 14.77
CA PRO A 72 1.49 10.78 13.98
C PRO A 72 2.13 10.36 12.66
N TRP A 73 1.85 9.15 12.18
CA TRP A 73 2.41 8.61 10.94
C TRP A 73 2.23 9.53 9.73
N ARG A 74 1.07 10.20 9.62
CA ARG A 74 0.79 11.18 8.55
C ARG A 74 1.77 12.36 8.49
N VAL A 75 2.42 12.69 9.60
CA VAL A 75 3.42 13.76 9.70
C VAL A 75 4.82 13.22 9.41
N VAL A 76 5.11 11.99 9.86
CA VAL A 76 6.43 11.37 9.70
C VAL A 76 6.64 10.82 8.30
N ARG A 77 5.59 10.28 7.67
CA ARG A 77 5.67 9.64 6.36
C ARG A 77 6.27 10.54 5.27
N PRO A 78 5.85 11.81 5.11
CA PRO A 78 6.47 12.71 4.13
C PRO A 78 7.97 12.93 4.39
N LEU A 79 8.37 13.05 5.66
CA LEU A 79 9.79 13.22 6.02
C LEU A 79 10.61 11.96 5.73
N LEU A 80 10.01 10.77 5.89
CA LEU A 80 10.66 9.53 5.45
C LEU A 80 10.79 9.48 3.93
N ASP A 81 9.79 9.94 3.18
CA ASP A 81 9.81 9.96 1.71
C ASP A 81 10.85 10.96 1.15
N GLU A 82 11.26 11.98 1.92
CA GLU A 82 12.35 12.90 1.56
C GLU A 82 13.74 12.24 1.62
N HIS A 83 13.90 11.20 2.46
CA HIS A 83 15.19 10.57 2.73
C HIS A 83 15.28 9.12 2.25
N PHE A 84 14.14 8.48 2.01
CA PHE A 84 14.04 7.09 1.62
C PHE A 84 13.01 6.91 0.50
N THR A 85 13.34 6.06 -0.46
CA THR A 85 12.40 5.58 -1.47
C THR A 85 11.87 4.22 -1.05
N PHE A 86 10.55 4.07 -1.02
CA PHE A 86 9.86 2.82 -0.68
C PHE A 86 9.16 2.28 -1.92
N ASP A 87 9.70 1.21 -2.48
CA ASP A 87 9.19 0.56 -3.67
C ASP A 87 8.97 -0.93 -3.46
N MET A 88 8.18 -1.54 -4.36
CA MET A 88 8.08 -2.99 -4.46
C MET A 88 9.17 -3.49 -5.41
N GLY A 89 10.07 -4.33 -4.90
CA GLY A 89 11.05 -5.04 -5.71
C GLY A 89 10.39 -6.04 -6.67
N ALA A 90 11.18 -6.58 -7.61
CA ALA A 90 10.70 -7.52 -8.62
C ALA A 90 10.07 -8.79 -8.02
N ASP A 91 10.48 -9.16 -6.81
CA ASP A 91 10.01 -10.34 -6.07
C ASP A 91 8.74 -10.06 -5.24
N GLY A 92 8.17 -8.86 -5.34
CA GLY A 92 7.01 -8.44 -4.54
C GLY A 92 7.35 -8.11 -3.08
N VAL A 93 8.64 -8.07 -2.74
CA VAL A 93 9.15 -7.68 -1.42
C VAL A 93 9.38 -6.17 -1.40
N SER A 94 9.04 -5.51 -0.29
CA SER A 94 9.29 -4.08 -0.11
C SER A 94 10.80 -3.82 -0.06
N GLU A 95 11.30 -2.99 -0.98
CA GLU A 95 12.68 -2.50 -1.00
C GLU A 95 12.70 -1.06 -0.48
N ILE A 96 13.54 -0.80 0.52
CA ILE A 96 13.77 0.55 1.05
C ILE A 96 15.13 0.99 0.54
N LYS A 97 15.18 2.12 -0.17
CA LYS A 97 16.42 2.69 -0.70
C LYS A 97 16.68 4.02 -0.04
N THR A 98 17.92 4.26 0.36
CA THR A 98 18.37 5.59 0.79
C THR A 98 18.54 6.52 -0.41
N LEU A 99 18.69 7.82 -0.17
CA LEU A 99 19.07 8.79 -1.21
C LEU A 99 20.38 8.45 -1.95
N SER A 100 21.29 7.72 -1.32
CA SER A 100 22.54 7.24 -1.95
C SER A 100 22.33 5.99 -2.82
N GLY A 101 21.11 5.44 -2.88
CA GLY A 101 20.76 4.24 -3.64
C GLY A 101 21.09 2.93 -2.91
N GLU A 102 21.49 2.98 -1.65
CA GLU A 102 21.74 1.78 -0.84
C GLU A 102 20.42 1.14 -0.41
N VAL A 103 20.30 -0.18 -0.60
CA VAL A 103 19.14 -0.96 -0.16
C VAL A 103 19.30 -1.28 1.32
N VAL A 104 18.32 -0.83 2.11
CA VAL A 104 18.30 -0.97 3.57
C VAL A 104 17.19 -1.92 3.96
N ALA A 105 17.49 -2.90 4.82
CA ALA A 105 16.47 -3.74 5.42
C ALA A 105 15.65 -2.95 6.45
N LEU A 106 14.38 -3.32 6.65
CA LEU A 106 13.50 -2.65 7.61
C LEU A 106 14.10 -2.57 9.04
N ASP A 107 14.80 -3.63 9.48
CA ASP A 107 15.47 -3.66 10.79
C ASP A 107 16.67 -2.68 10.89
N GLY A 108 17.33 -2.40 9.76
CA GLY A 108 18.44 -1.45 9.67
C GLY A 108 17.98 0.00 9.49
N LEU A 109 16.75 0.22 9.01
CA LEU A 109 16.22 1.55 8.72
C LEU A 109 16.27 2.49 9.94
N MET A 110 15.99 1.97 11.13
CA MET A 110 16.00 2.78 12.36
C MET A 110 17.38 3.40 12.66
N GLN A 111 18.47 2.75 12.27
CA GLN A 111 19.82 3.31 12.44
C GLN A 111 20.02 4.50 11.51
N HIS A 112 19.50 4.45 10.27
CA HIS A 112 19.56 5.57 9.34
C HIS A 112 18.62 6.71 9.75
N VAL A 113 17.45 6.40 10.30
CA VAL A 113 16.51 7.41 10.81
C VAL A 113 17.15 8.22 11.95
N GLN A 114 17.98 7.60 12.79
CA GLN A 114 18.70 8.28 13.88
C GLN A 114 19.79 9.24 13.41
N THR A 115 20.32 9.08 12.19
CA THR A 115 21.36 9.99 11.66
C THR A 115 20.79 11.25 11.04
N ILE A 116 19.47 11.27 10.78
CA ILE A 116 18.77 12.41 10.20
C ILE A 116 18.21 13.28 11.33
N PRO A 117 18.65 14.54 11.49
CA PRO A 117 18.29 15.37 12.65
C PRO A 117 16.79 15.50 12.89
N ASP A 118 16.02 15.76 11.83
CA ASP A 118 14.58 16.03 11.91
C ASP A 118 13.80 14.77 12.30
N LEU A 119 14.18 13.62 11.72
CA LEU A 119 13.57 12.33 12.05
C LEU A 119 14.00 11.83 13.43
N ALA A 120 15.25 12.02 13.81
CA ALA A 120 15.79 11.65 15.12
C ALA A 120 15.09 12.42 16.25
N ALA A 121 14.79 13.70 16.05
CA ALA A 121 14.03 14.51 17.01
C ALA A 121 12.60 14.00 17.24
N MET A 122 12.03 13.29 16.25
CA MET A 122 10.68 12.73 16.33
C MET A 122 10.67 11.30 16.90
N LEU A 123 11.82 10.69 17.16
CA LEU A 123 11.89 9.35 17.73
C LEU A 123 11.39 9.35 19.17
N ARG A 124 10.61 8.33 19.50
CA ARG A 124 10.15 8.11 20.87
C ARG A 124 11.35 7.65 21.72
N PRO A 125 11.52 8.18 22.94
CA PRO A 125 12.55 7.68 23.83
C PRO A 125 12.30 6.19 24.12
N PRO A 126 13.36 5.36 24.21
CA PRO A 126 13.21 3.97 24.59
C PRO A 126 12.53 3.92 25.98
N SER A 127 11.42 3.21 26.10
CA SER A 127 10.67 3.13 27.35
C SER A 127 11.53 2.44 28.42
N GLY A 128 12.20 3.24 29.25
CA GLY A 128 13.14 2.74 30.25
C GLY A 128 13.85 3.88 30.97
N GLY A 129 13.10 4.71 31.71
CA GLY A 129 13.71 5.76 32.52
C GLY A 129 12.74 6.80 33.05
N GLY A 130 12.05 6.47 34.16
CA GLY A 130 11.60 7.47 35.14
C GLY A 130 10.13 7.91 35.09
N ALA A 131 9.30 7.28 35.93
CA ALA A 131 8.52 7.93 37.00
C ALA A 131 7.46 6.96 37.53
N SER A 132 7.71 6.39 38.70
CA SER A 132 6.66 5.84 39.56
C SER A 132 5.73 6.98 39.95
N GLY A 133 4.56 7.05 39.31
CA GLY A 133 3.51 8.02 39.59
C GLY A 133 2.17 7.37 39.31
N GLY A 134 1.48 6.97 40.36
CA GLY A 134 0.25 6.20 40.28
C GLY A 134 -0.85 6.90 39.48
N ASN A 135 -1.59 6.10 38.72
CA ASN A 135 -3.06 6.06 38.72
C ASN A 135 -3.50 4.91 37.82
N ASN A 136 -3.77 3.78 38.48
CA ASN A 136 -4.26 2.57 37.85
C ASN A 136 -5.77 2.75 37.60
N ALA A 137 -6.16 3.15 36.40
CA ALA A 137 -7.53 3.06 35.92
C ALA A 137 -7.52 2.22 34.63
N GLY A 138 -8.04 0.99 34.73
CA GLY A 138 -8.37 0.17 33.57
C GLY A 138 -7.43 -1.01 33.27
N ARG A 139 -7.03 -1.79 34.28
CA ARG A 139 -6.48 -3.14 34.01
C ARG A 139 -7.63 -4.09 33.73
N VAL A 140 -7.89 -4.36 32.46
CA VAL A 140 -8.69 -5.51 32.01
C VAL A 140 -7.94 -6.78 32.44
N VAL A 141 -8.47 -7.47 33.44
CA VAL A 141 -7.98 -8.77 33.89
C VAL A 141 -8.36 -9.80 32.82
N ARG A 142 -7.39 -10.22 32.01
CA ARG A 142 -7.47 -11.53 31.36
C ARG A 142 -7.22 -12.58 32.45
N SER A 143 -8.16 -13.50 32.59
CA SER A 143 -8.15 -14.59 33.57
C SER A 143 -6.85 -15.38 33.47
N GLU A 144 -6.02 -15.30 34.51
CA GLU A 144 -4.87 -16.18 34.71
C GLU A 144 -5.38 -17.57 35.14
N GLU A 145 -4.89 -18.56 34.42
CA GLU A 145 -5.02 -19.98 34.68
C GLU A 145 -4.51 -20.31 36.09
N LYS A 146 -5.35 -21.00 36.87
CA LYS A 146 -5.14 -21.35 38.27
C LYS A 146 -3.96 -22.33 38.41
N PRO A 147 -2.84 -21.99 39.08
CA PRO A 147 -1.80 -22.96 39.34
C PRO A 147 -2.23 -23.94 40.44
N GLU A 148 -1.98 -25.23 40.21
CA GLU A 148 -2.27 -26.33 41.14
C GLU A 148 -1.51 -26.18 42.48
N PRO A 149 -2.10 -26.59 43.62
CA PRO A 149 -1.46 -26.49 44.92
C PRO A 149 -0.36 -27.56 45.09
N LYS A 150 0.88 -27.10 45.31
CA LYS A 150 2.01 -27.98 45.68
C LYS A 150 1.80 -28.59 47.09
N PRO A 151 2.16 -29.86 47.32
CA PRO A 151 1.99 -30.50 48.63
C PRO A 151 2.95 -29.92 49.68
N LYS A 152 2.41 -29.67 50.89
CA LYS A 152 3.17 -29.21 52.05
C LYS A 152 4.03 -30.35 52.60
N VAL A 153 5.35 -30.22 52.48
CA VAL A 153 6.32 -31.10 53.18
C VAL A 153 6.55 -30.51 54.58
N ALA A 154 6.30 -31.31 55.62
CA ALA A 154 6.59 -30.93 57.00
C ALA A 154 8.11 -30.85 57.24
N SER A 155 8.60 -29.78 57.89
CA SER A 155 10.01 -29.67 58.31
C SER A 155 10.29 -30.58 59.51
N PRO A 156 11.45 -31.28 59.57
CA PRO A 156 11.73 -32.27 60.61
C PRO A 156 12.34 -31.70 61.90
N PHE A 157 12.42 -30.38 62.08
CA PHE A 157 13.02 -29.78 63.27
C PHE A 157 12.02 -28.89 64.00
N GLY A 158 11.36 -29.47 65.00
CA GLY A 158 10.70 -28.73 66.07
C GLY A 158 11.76 -28.12 66.99
N ILE A 159 11.68 -26.81 67.19
CA ILE A 159 12.44 -26.10 68.21
C ILE A 159 11.90 -26.53 69.59
N ARG A 160 12.78 -27.11 70.41
CA ARG A 160 12.87 -26.84 71.84
C ARG A 160 14.33 -26.68 72.21
#